data_AF-A0A945UTV7-F1
#
_entry.id   AF-A0A945UTV7-F1
#
_cell.length_a   1.000
_cell.length_b   1.000
_cell.length_c   1.000
_cell.angle_alpha   90.00
_cell.angle_beta   90.00
_cell.angle_gamma   90.00
#
_symmetry.space_group_name_H-M   'P 1'
#
loop_
_entity.id
_entity.type
_entity.pdbx_description
1 polymer ?
#
loop_
_entity_poly.entity_id
_entity_poly.type
_entity_poly.pdbx_seq_one_letter_code
_entity_poly.pdbx_strand_id
1 'polypeptide(L)'
;MSCGACCFSKAENYVVVTGDDHQRLGENAEQWVTWKNNRAFMRMTSGHCAALKIQAGENGTQFVCSIYEQRPRTCRDLARGSPQCEADWEQKGPGNSRGIQITEI
;
A
#
# COMPACT_ATOMS: atom_id res chain seq x y z
N MET A 1 3.27 -15.43 5.27
CA MET A 1 2.05 -14.69 4.88
C MET A 1 2.41 -13.24 4.57
N SER A 2 2.23 -12.79 3.33
CA SER A 2 2.51 -11.44 2.84
C SER A 2 1.20 -10.91 2.25
N CYS A 3 0.28 -10.39 3.08
CA CYS A 3 -1.11 -10.17 2.66
C CYS A 3 -1.30 -8.92 1.78
N GLY A 4 -0.46 -7.90 1.92
CA GLY A 4 -0.52 -6.68 1.11
C GLY A 4 -1.80 -5.84 1.25
N ALA A 5 -2.74 -6.19 2.13
CA ALA A 5 -4.08 -5.58 2.20
C ALA A 5 -4.07 -4.04 2.30
N CYS A 6 -3.15 -3.50 3.09
CA CYS A 6 -2.94 -2.06 3.27
C CYS A 6 -2.45 -1.33 2.01
N CYS A 7 -1.98 -2.04 0.99
CA CYS A 7 -1.51 -1.47 -0.25
C CYS A 7 -2.63 -1.34 -1.31
N PHE A 8 -3.79 -1.97 -1.12
CA PHE A 8 -4.87 -1.96 -2.10
C PHE A 8 -5.95 -0.95 -1.74
N SER A 9 -6.34 -0.16 -2.74
CA SER A 9 -7.46 0.78 -2.70
C SER A 9 -7.77 1.31 -4.09
N LYS A 10 -9.05 1.55 -4.38
CA LYS A 10 -9.50 2.24 -5.61
C LYS A 10 -9.38 3.75 -5.52
N ALA A 11 -9.17 4.31 -4.33
CA ALA A 11 -9.06 5.75 -4.13
C ALA A 11 -7.67 6.24 -4.52
N GLU A 12 -7.58 7.19 -5.46
CA GLU A 12 -6.29 7.76 -5.88
C GLU A 12 -5.64 8.65 -4.80
N ASN A 13 -6.41 9.09 -3.80
CA ASN A 13 -5.98 9.89 -2.66
C ASN A 13 -5.90 9.06 -1.37
N TYR A 14 -5.70 7.75 -1.49
CA TYR A 14 -5.80 6.80 -0.38
C TYR A 14 -4.79 7.03 0.75
N VAL A 15 -3.52 7.30 0.41
CA VAL A 15 -2.47 7.58 1.40
C VAL A 15 -2.00 9.01 1.23
N VAL A 16 -2.24 9.83 2.25
CA VAL A 16 -1.72 11.19 2.32
C VAL A 16 -0.22 11.15 2.61
N VAL A 17 0.55 11.99 1.93
CA VAL A 17 1.99 12.17 2.15
C VAL A 17 2.22 13.55 2.75
N THR A 18 2.67 13.59 4.00
CA THR A 18 3.07 14.84 4.67
C THR A 18 4.47 15.28 4.25
N GLY A 19 4.90 16.48 4.68
CA GLY A 19 6.28 16.93 4.46
C GLY A 19 7.32 15.99 5.06
N ASP A 20 7.10 15.52 6.29
CA ASP A 20 7.97 14.56 6.97
C ASP A 20 8.01 13.21 6.24
N ASP A 21 6.87 12.76 5.70
CA ASP A 21 6.82 11.55 4.89
C ASP A 21 7.59 11.73 3.58
N HIS A 22 7.47 12.90 2.94
CA HIS A 22 8.19 13.21 1.72
C HIS A 22 9.71 13.21 1.95
N GLN A 23 10.18 13.76 3.07
CA GLN A 23 11.59 13.69 3.47
C GLN A 23 12.05 12.25 3.73
N ARG A 24 11.20 11.45 4.40
CA ARG A 24 11.50 10.04 4.69
C ARG A 24 11.57 9.17 3.44
N LEU A 25 10.75 9.46 2.43
CA LEU A 25 10.79 8.78 1.12
C LEU A 25 12.11 9.05 0.37
N GLY A 26 12.81 10.14 0.72
CA GLY A 26 14.13 10.48 0.21
C GLY A 26 14.12 10.74 -1.29
N GLU A 27 15.25 10.44 -1.95
CA GLU A 27 15.49 10.73 -3.36
C GLU A 27 14.48 10.06 -4.31
N ASN A 28 13.82 8.99 -3.87
CA ASN A 28 12.84 8.27 -4.68
C ASN A 28 11.40 8.80 -4.52
N ALA A 29 11.17 9.87 -3.76
CA ALA A 29 9.83 10.39 -3.49
C ALA A 29 9.03 10.66 -4.77
N GLU A 30 9.66 11.19 -5.82
CA GLU A 30 9.00 11.50 -7.10
C GLU A 30 8.47 10.25 -7.83
N GLN A 31 9.03 9.08 -7.56
CA GLN A 31 8.54 7.81 -8.12
C GLN A 31 7.25 7.34 -7.41
N TRP A 32 7.13 7.66 -6.13
CA TRP A 32 6.08 7.13 -5.26
C TRP A 32 4.96 8.12 -4.98
N VAL A 33 5.18 9.41 -5.21
CA VAL A 33 4.25 10.48 -4.87
C VAL A 33 3.54 11.00 -6.12
N THR A 34 2.28 11.38 -5.94
CA THR A 34 1.53 12.18 -6.90
C THR A 34 0.98 13.42 -6.20
N TRP A 35 1.01 14.55 -6.92
CA TRP A 35 0.52 15.83 -6.42
C TRP A 35 -0.86 16.10 -7.01
N LYS A 36 -1.82 16.41 -6.14
CA LYS A 36 -3.17 16.85 -6.52
C LYS A 36 -3.44 18.19 -5.86
N ASN A 37 -3.45 19.24 -6.67
CA ASN A 37 -3.48 20.62 -6.19
C ASN A 37 -2.31 20.85 -5.20
N ASN A 38 -2.61 21.31 -3.99
CA ASN A 38 -1.63 21.60 -2.94
C ASN A 38 -1.43 20.45 -1.94
N ARG A 39 -1.70 19.20 -2.33
CA ARG A 39 -1.58 18.01 -1.45
C ARG A 39 -0.86 16.88 -2.17
N ALA A 40 -0.03 16.16 -1.42
CA ALA A 40 0.71 14.99 -1.89
C ALA A 40 0.06 13.69 -1.41
N PHE A 41 0.07 12.68 -2.26
CA PHE A 41 -0.46 11.35 -1.98
C PHE A 41 0.49 10.28 -2.52
N MET A 42 0.44 9.07 -1.97
CA MET A 42 1.08 7.94 -2.62
C MET A 42 0.41 7.68 -3.97
N ARG A 43 1.21 7.44 -4.98
CA ARG A 43 0.76 7.04 -6.32
C ARG A 43 0.06 5.69 -6.22
N MET A 44 -1.16 5.64 -6.75
CA MET A 44 -1.95 4.43 -6.88
C MET A 44 -2.00 4.05 -8.37
N THR A 45 -1.76 2.78 -8.66
CA THR A 45 -1.72 2.18 -10.00
C THR A 45 -2.53 0.90 -9.97
N SER A 46 -3.47 0.73 -10.89
CA SER A 46 -4.24 -0.52 -11.03
C SER A 46 -4.89 -1.01 -9.72
N GLY A 47 -5.38 -0.10 -8.88
CA GLY A 47 -6.05 -0.43 -7.62
C GLY A 47 -5.12 -0.74 -6.44
N HIS A 48 -3.81 -0.51 -6.56
CA HIS A 48 -2.86 -0.64 -5.46
C HIS A 48 -1.80 0.46 -5.47
N CYS A 49 -1.07 0.62 -4.37
CA CYS A 49 0.05 1.55 -4.28
C CYS A 49 1.15 1.16 -5.27
N ALA A 50 1.77 2.14 -5.93
CA ALA A 50 2.85 1.94 -6.88
C ALA A 50 4.08 1.24 -6.26
N ALA A 51 4.27 1.34 -4.96
CA ALA A 51 5.37 0.67 -4.25
C ALA A 51 5.13 -0.82 -3.99
N LEU A 52 3.92 -1.34 -4.29
CA LEU A 52 3.60 -2.74 -4.14
C LEU A 52 4.23 -3.57 -5.27
N LYS A 53 5.05 -4.54 -4.89
CA LYS A 53 5.53 -5.60 -5.77
C LYS A 53 4.68 -6.84 -5.57
N ILE A 54 4.09 -7.31 -6.67
CA ILE A 54 3.35 -8.56 -6.74
C ILE A 54 4.25 -9.56 -7.46
N GLN A 55 4.64 -10.64 -6.79
CA GLN A 55 5.57 -11.63 -7.33
C GLN A 55 5.11 -13.05 -7.02
N ALA A 56 5.48 -14.01 -7.87
CA ALA A 56 5.28 -15.42 -7.56
C ALA A 56 6.21 -15.84 -6.42
N GLY A 57 5.68 -16.53 -5.42
CA GLY A 57 6.46 -17.16 -4.37
C GLY A 57 6.14 -18.64 -4.23
N GLU A 58 6.89 -19.32 -3.38
CA GLU A 58 6.80 -20.78 -3.17
C GLU A 58 5.39 -21.26 -2.80
N ASN A 59 4.61 -20.41 -2.13
CA ASN A 59 3.25 -20.71 -1.64
C ASN A 59 2.19 -19.82 -2.32
N GLY A 60 2.42 -19.45 -3.58
CA GLY A 60 1.54 -18.57 -4.35
C GLY A 60 1.99 -17.12 -4.36
N THR A 61 1.07 -16.21 -4.68
CA THR A 61 1.37 -14.78 -4.87
C THR A 61 1.86 -14.11 -3.58
N GLN A 62 2.99 -13.42 -3.67
CA GLN A 62 3.57 -12.61 -2.61
C GLN A 62 3.39 -11.12 -2.89
N PHE A 63 3.05 -10.39 -1.83
CA PHE A 63 2.82 -8.95 -1.85
C PHE A 63 3.86 -8.26 -0.97
N VAL A 64 4.77 -7.51 -1.59
CA VAL A 64 5.92 -6.90 -0.91
C VAL A 64 5.94 -5.39 -1.15
N CYS A 65 5.95 -4.61 -0.08
CA CYS A 65 6.16 -3.16 -0.18
C CYS A 65 7.65 -2.88 -0.39
N SER A 66 8.00 -2.28 -1.52
CA SER A 66 9.40 -1.97 -1.87
C SER A 66 10.02 -0.85 -1.05
N ILE A 67 9.21 -0.07 -0.33
CA ILE A 67 9.64 1.07 0.50
C ILE A 67 9.33 0.84 1.99
N TYR A 68 9.35 -0.40 2.46
CA TYR A 68 8.84 -0.78 3.79
C TYR A 68 9.42 0.07 4.94
N GLU A 69 10.70 0.43 4.88
CA GLU A 69 11.35 1.26 5.91
C GLU A 69 11.08 2.76 5.75
N GLN A 70 10.83 3.20 4.52
CA GLN A 70 10.54 4.60 4.17
C GLN A 70 9.04 4.91 4.18
N ARG A 71 8.22 3.96 4.64
CA ARG A 71 6.75 4.09 4.63
C ARG A 71 6.27 5.41 5.25
N PRO A 72 5.32 6.10 4.59
CA PRO A 72 4.60 7.21 5.20
C PRO A 72 3.94 6.80 6.51
N ARG A 73 3.58 7.78 7.36
CA ARG A 73 2.96 7.55 8.66
C ARG A 73 1.77 6.60 8.59
N THR A 74 0.81 6.85 7.70
CA THR A 74 -0.37 6.00 7.51
C THR A 74 0.00 4.54 7.22
N CYS A 75 1.03 4.31 6.40
CA CYS A 75 1.50 2.95 6.08
C CYS A 75 2.24 2.29 7.25
N ARG A 76 2.87 3.07 8.14
CA ARG A 76 3.51 2.57 9.37
C ARG A 76 2.50 2.24 10.46
N ASP A 77 1.40 2.97 10.54
CA ASP A 77 0.30 2.64 11.45
C ASP A 77 -0.34 1.28 11.07
N LEU A 78 -0.29 0.92 9.78
CA LEU A 78 -0.65 -0.40 9.22
C LEU A 78 0.53 -1.40 9.27
N ALA A 79 1.48 -1.25 10.21
CA ALA A 79 2.53 -2.23 10.41
C ALA A 79 1.96 -3.62 10.70
N ARG A 80 2.69 -4.65 10.29
CA ARG A 80 2.27 -6.04 10.43
C ARG A 80 1.95 -6.35 11.89
N GLY A 81 0.75 -6.89 12.14
CA GLY A 81 0.29 -7.23 13.49
C GLY A 81 -0.27 -6.05 14.28
N SER A 82 -0.35 -4.85 13.70
CA SER A 82 -1.11 -3.76 14.31
C SER A 82 -2.62 -4.02 14.21
N PRO A 83 -3.45 -3.45 15.10
CA PRO A 83 -4.90 -3.53 14.99
C PRO A 83 -5.44 -3.04 13.65
N GLN A 84 -4.80 -2.02 13.07
CA GLN A 84 -5.17 -1.48 11.76
C GLN A 84 -4.85 -2.49 10.65
N CYS A 85 -3.74 -3.22 10.75
CA CYS A 85 -3.39 -4.28 9.80
C CYS A 85 -4.42 -5.41 9.81
N GLU A 86 -4.90 -5.80 11.00
CA GLU A 86 -5.94 -6.82 11.15
C GLU A 86 -7.27 -6.35 10.57
N ALA A 87 -7.71 -5.14 10.91
CA ALA A 87 -8.94 -4.56 10.36
C ALA A 87 -8.92 -4.43 8.82
N ASP A 88 -7.76 -4.09 8.24
CA ASP A 88 -7.62 -4.05 6.78
C ASP A 88 -7.65 -5.46 6.16
N TRP A 89 -7.10 -6.46 6.84
CA TRP A 89 -7.16 -7.85 6.40
C TRP A 89 -8.58 -8.40 6.47
N GLU A 90 -9.33 -8.11 7.53
CA GLU A 90 -10.75 -8.49 7.63
C GLU A 90 -11.58 -7.88 6.49
N GLN A 91 -11.32 -6.62 6.12
CA GLN A 91 -12.07 -5.92 5.08
C GLN A 91 -11.67 -6.33 3.66
N LYS A 92 -10.38 -6.60 3.41
CA LYS A 92 -9.84 -6.70 2.05
C LYS A 92 -9.19 -8.05 1.74
N GLY A 93 -8.97 -8.87 2.76
CA GLY A 93 -8.30 -10.16 2.64
C GLY A 93 -9.09 -11.16 1.77
N PRO A 94 -8.44 -12.25 1.36
CA PRO A 94 -8.97 -13.22 0.39
C PRO A 94 -10.24 -13.97 0.84
N GLY A 95 -10.69 -13.79 2.08
CA GLY A 95 -11.94 -14.36 2.62
C GLY A 95 -13.14 -13.43 2.63
N ASN A 96 -13.00 -12.15 2.25
CA ASN A 96 -14.10 -11.18 2.27
C ASN A 96 -14.78 -11.08 0.88
N SER A 97 -16.11 -11.17 0.82
CA SER A 97 -16.94 -11.04 -0.39
C SER A 97 -16.99 -9.61 -0.97
N ARG A 98 -16.37 -8.62 -0.31
CA ARG A 98 -16.01 -7.29 -0.84
C ARG A 98 -14.50 -7.11 -1.07
N GLY A 99 -13.72 -8.17 -0.85
CA GLY A 99 -12.26 -8.20 -0.89
C GLY A 99 -11.70 -8.06 -2.30
N ILE A 100 -10.39 -7.82 -2.37
CA ILE A 100 -9.64 -7.68 -3.62
C ILE A 100 -9.84 -8.97 -4.42
N GLN A 101 -10.59 -8.89 -5.52
CA GLN A 101 -10.65 -9.98 -6.49
C GLN A 101 -9.30 -10.03 -7.18
N ILE A 102 -8.40 -10.87 -6.63
CA ILE A 102 -7.13 -11.27 -7.25
C ILE A 102 -7.44 -12.30 -8.35
N THR A 103 -8.34 -11.97 -9.26
CA THR A 103 -8.63 -12.80 -10.42
C THR A 103 -7.84 -12.25 -11.59
N GLU A 104 -6.89 -13.07 -12.07
CA GLU A 104 -6.11 -12.92 -13.31
C GLU A 104 -4.91 -11.96 -13.25
N ILE A 105 -3.79 -12.51 -12.76
CA ILE A 105 -2.45 -12.22 -13.30
C ILE A 105 -2.06 -13.43 -14.15
#